data_AF-A0A5K0ZPN0-F1
#
_entry.id   AF-A0A5K0ZPN0-F1
#
_cell.length_a   1.000
_cell.length_b   1.000
_cell.length_c   1.000
_cell.angle_alpha   90.00
_cell.angle_beta   90.00
_cell.angle_gamma   90.00
#
_symmetry.space_group_name_H-M   'P 1'
#
loop_
_entity.id
_entity.type
_entity.pdbx_description
1 polymer ?
#
loop_
_entity_poly.entity_id
_entity_poly.type
_entity_poly.pdbx_seq_one_letter_code
_entity_poly.pdbx_strand_id
1 'polypeptide(L)'
;GMVPTFSFSNSELLKTWEKLTAISGSCELDVFAEMQTLNEIKTSKMLFGKDQKKGKRLFHIQKEQAKRGFQDLWKMRLPGF
;
A
#
# COMPACT_ATOMS: atom_id res chain seq x y z
N GLY A 1 4.74 15.25 -13.46
CA GLY A 1 3.86 14.26 -14.11
C GLY A 1 3.86 12.95 -13.34
N MET A 2 2.76 12.20 -13.32
CA MET A 2 2.59 10.99 -12.50
C MET A 2 3.51 9.82 -12.87
N VAL A 3 3.97 9.77 -14.12
CA VAL A 3 4.77 8.67 -14.69
C VAL A 3 6.16 8.54 -14.04
N PRO A 4 7.02 9.58 -13.94
CA PRO A 4 8.33 9.46 -13.31
C PRO A 4 8.25 9.08 -11.82
N THR A 5 7.20 9.49 -11.12
CA THR A 5 6.96 9.10 -9.72
C THR A 5 6.55 7.64 -9.59
N PHE A 6 5.85 7.08 -10.58
CA PHE A 6 5.50 5.66 -10.66
C PHE A 6 6.75 4.79 -10.84
N SER A 7 7.62 5.14 -11.79
CA SER A 7 8.86 4.40 -12.04
C SER A 7 9.82 4.43 -10.84
N PHE A 8 9.92 5.57 -10.14
CA PHE A 8 10.77 5.71 -8.96
C PHE A 8 10.24 4.97 -7.73
N SER A 9 8.93 4.84 -7.55
CA SER A 9 8.38 4.03 -6.45
C SER A 9 8.58 2.53 -6.69
N ASN A 10 8.51 2.08 -7.95
CA ASN A 10 8.69 0.67 -8.30
C ASN A 10 10.12 0.19 -8.05
N SER A 11 11.13 1.05 -8.25
CA SER A 11 12.53 0.67 -8.00
C SER A 11 12.85 0.50 -6.51
N GLU A 12 12.21 1.25 -5.62
CA GLU A 12 12.35 1.06 -4.17
C GLU A 12 11.68 -0.24 -3.70
N LEU A 13 10.54 -0.61 -4.30
CA LEU A 13 9.85 -1.87 -4.03
C LEU A 13 10.68 -3.07 -4.51
N LEU A 14 11.19 -2.99 -5.75
CA LEU A 14 12.10 -4.00 -6.32
C LEU A 14 13.34 -4.20 -5.45
N LYS A 15 13.97 -3.13 -4.96
CA LYS A 15 15.10 -3.24 -4.00
C LYS A 15 14.72 -3.95 -2.69
N THR A 16 13.48 -3.82 -2.26
CA THR A 16 12.98 -4.49 -1.05
C THR A 16 12.78 -5.97 -1.31
N TRP A 17 12.22 -6.32 -2.47
CA TRP A 17 12.06 -7.70 -2.92
C TRP A 17 13.41 -8.38 -3.15
N GLU A 18 14.34 -7.71 -3.83
CA GLU A 18 15.71 -8.20 -4.06
C GLU A 18 16.40 -8.55 -2.75
N LYS A 19 16.24 -7.71 -1.71
CA LYS A 19 16.77 -7.99 -0.36
C LYS A 19 16.12 -9.21 0.30
N LEU A 20 14.80 -9.39 0.14
CA LEU A 20 14.10 -10.56 0.68
C LEU A 20 14.55 -11.84 -0.04
N THR A 21 14.64 -11.81 -1.37
CA THR A 21 15.11 -12.95 -2.17
C THR A 21 16.59 -13.24 -1.98
N ALA A 22 17.42 -12.24 -1.64
CA ALA A 22 18.84 -12.46 -1.34
C ALA A 22 19.07 -13.29 -0.07
N ILE A 23 18.10 -13.30 0.86
CA ILE A 23 18.19 -14.06 2.11
C ILE A 23 17.71 -15.50 1.91
N SER A 24 16.65 -15.72 1.12
CA SER A 24 15.99 -17.02 0.99
C SER A 24 16.17 -17.72 -0.37
N GLY A 25 16.84 -17.08 -1.34
CA GLY A 25 16.97 -17.56 -2.73
C GLY A 25 15.70 -17.42 -3.58
N SER A 26 14.52 -17.48 -2.95
CA SER A 26 13.21 -17.16 -3.53
C SER A 26 12.23 -16.75 -2.43
N CYS A 27 11.21 -15.95 -2.74
CA CYS A 27 10.23 -15.46 -1.77
C CYS A 27 8.83 -15.45 -2.42
N GLU A 28 7.85 -16.06 -1.74
CA GLU A 28 6.44 -15.87 -2.08
C GLU A 28 5.95 -14.54 -1.50
N LEU A 29 5.30 -13.73 -2.34
CA LEU A 29 4.79 -12.41 -2.00
C LEU A 29 3.30 -12.32 -2.30
N ASP A 30 2.55 -11.72 -1.38
CA ASP A 30 1.17 -11.31 -1.64
C ASP A 30 1.17 -10.04 -2.50
N VAL A 31 0.88 -10.22 -3.78
CA VAL A 31 0.82 -9.14 -4.78
C VAL A 31 -0.14 -8.01 -4.38
N PHE A 32 -1.23 -8.34 -3.69
CA PHE A 32 -2.22 -7.36 -3.24
C PHE A 32 -1.70 -6.54 -2.05
N ALA A 33 -0.98 -7.16 -1.12
CA ALA A 33 -0.32 -6.46 -0.03
C ALA A 33 0.77 -5.51 -0.56
N GLU A 34 1.58 -5.98 -1.49
CA GLU A 34 2.67 -5.21 -2.09
C GLU A 34 2.18 -4.00 -2.90
N MET A 35 1.07 -4.14 -3.65
CA MET A 35 0.43 -3.00 -4.32
C MET A 35 -0.05 -1.94 -3.32
N GLN A 36 -0.56 -2.35 -2.15
CA GLN A 36 -0.95 -1.40 -1.11
C GLN A 36 0.26 -0.69 -0.52
N THR A 37 1.36 -1.41 -0.28
CA THR A 37 2.63 -0.82 0.17
C THR A 37 3.20 0.17 -0.85
N LEU A 38 3.07 -0.11 -2.15
CA LEU A 38 3.43 0.84 -3.22
C LEU A 38 2.61 2.13 -3.14
N ASN A 39 1.31 2.01 -2.95
CA ASN A 39 0.42 3.15 -2.79
C ASN A 39 0.69 3.93 -1.49
N GLU A 40 1.03 3.26 -0.40
CA GLU A 40 1.48 3.88 0.85
C GLU A 40 2.73 4.73 0.62
N ILE A 41 3.77 4.14 0.02
CA ILE A 41 5.05 4.81 -0.23
C ILE A 41 4.82 6.02 -1.14
N LYS A 42 4.04 5.87 -2.23
CA LYS A 42 3.70 6.96 -3.14
C LYS A 42 2.94 8.09 -2.47
N THR A 43 1.84 7.76 -1.81
CA THR A 43 0.97 8.74 -1.15
C THR A 43 1.74 9.45 -0.05
N SER A 44 2.59 8.73 0.68
CA SER A 44 3.45 9.30 1.70
C SER A 44 4.52 10.23 1.13
N LYS A 45 5.17 9.87 0.02
CA LYS A 45 6.22 10.70 -0.62
C LYS A 45 5.61 11.93 -1.31
N MET A 46 4.38 11.81 -1.82
CA MET A 46 3.64 12.88 -2.46
C MET A 46 3.08 13.90 -1.45
N LEU A 47 2.42 13.44 -0.39
CA LEU A 47 1.77 14.32 0.59
C LEU A 47 2.73 14.85 1.65
N PHE A 48 3.74 14.07 2.03
CA PHE A 48 4.59 14.39 3.19
C PHE A 48 6.06 14.57 2.85
N GLY A 49 6.45 14.39 1.58
CA GLY A 49 7.84 14.57 1.14
C GLY A 49 8.82 13.73 1.96
N LYS A 50 9.59 14.39 2.83
CA LYS A 50 10.59 13.76 3.71
C LYS A 50 9.99 13.07 4.94
N ASP A 51 8.76 13.41 5.34
CA ASP A 51 8.16 12.89 6.58
C ASP A 51 7.30 11.64 6.34
N GLN A 52 7.98 10.57 5.90
CA GLN A 52 7.32 9.32 5.51
C GLN A 52 6.56 8.62 6.65
N LYS A 53 6.94 8.88 7.91
CA LYS A 53 6.28 8.26 9.07
C LYS A 53 4.83 8.73 9.22
N LYS A 54 4.56 10.01 8.94
CA LYS A 54 3.19 10.57 9.01
C LYS A 54 2.30 9.98 7.92
N GLY A 55 2.81 9.82 6.70
CA GLY A 55 2.05 9.22 5.60
C GLY A 55 1.70 7.76 5.84
N LYS A 56 2.65 6.97 6.38
CA LYS A 56 2.38 5.59 6.79
C LYS A 56 1.28 5.49 7.86
N ARG A 57 1.32 6.35 8.88
CA ARG A 57 0.27 6.38 9.92
C ARG A 57 -1.10 6.74 9.36
N LEU A 58 -1.18 7.74 8.46
CA LEU A 58 -2.44 8.15 7.85
C LEU A 58 -3.04 7.03 6.98
N PHE A 59 -2.21 6.38 6.16
CA PHE A 59 -2.68 5.30 5.31
C PHE A 59 -3.14 4.08 6.11
N HIS A 60 -2.42 3.73 7.18
CA HIS A 60 -2.86 2.68 8.09
C HIS A 60 -4.26 2.94 8.66
N ILE A 61 -4.53 4.19 9.08
CA ILE A 61 -5.86 4.60 9.56
C ILE A 61 -6.89 4.52 8.43
N GLN A 62 -6.57 4.99 7.22
CA GLN A 62 -7.48 4.88 6.07
C GLN A 62 -7.80 3.42 5.70
N LYS A 63 -6.83 2.52 5.80
CA LYS A 63 -7.03 1.08 5.55
C LYS A 63 -7.98 0.46 6.57
N GLU A 64 -7.81 0.80 7.85
CA GLU A 64 -8.71 0.36 8.92
C GLU A 64 -10.12 0.93 8.77
N GLN A 65 -10.25 2.19 8.35
CA GLN A 65 -11.55 2.81 8.06
C GLN A 65 -12.21 2.19 6.83
N ALA A 66 -11.47 1.94 5.75
CA ALA A 66 -11.99 1.29 4.57
C ALA A 66 -12.45 -0.13 4.88
N LYS A 67 -11.68 -0.91 5.65
CA LYS A 67 -12.07 -2.26 6.08
C LYS A 67 -13.37 -2.25 6.88
N ARG A 68 -13.50 -1.36 7.87
CA ARG A 68 -14.73 -1.22 8.66
C ARG A 68 -15.90 -0.74 7.80
N GLY A 69 -15.69 0.29 6.99
CA GLY A 69 -16.70 0.83 6.08
C GLY A 69 -17.18 -0.21 5.07
N PHE A 70 -16.29 -1.00 4.46
CA PHE A 70 -16.68 -2.13 3.63
C PHE A 70 -17.43 -3.18 4.44
N GLN A 71 -16.96 -3.59 5.61
CA GLN A 71 -17.71 -4.54 6.44
C GLN A 71 -19.12 -4.04 6.79
N ASP A 72 -19.27 -2.75 7.08
CA ASP A 72 -20.55 -2.14 7.39
C ASP A 72 -21.43 -2.01 6.14
N LEU A 73 -20.86 -1.69 4.98
CA LEU A 73 -21.55 -1.71 3.68
C LEU A 73 -22.00 -3.13 3.29
N TRP A 74 -21.16 -4.14 3.51
CA TRP A 74 -21.48 -5.55 3.27
C TRP A 74 -22.53 -6.08 4.25
N LYS A 75 -22.54 -5.58 5.50
CA LYS A 75 -23.57 -5.87 6.52
C LYS A 75 -24.86 -5.10 6.27
N MET A 76 -24.79 -3.91 5.67
CA MET A 76 -25.89 -3.22 4.98
C MET A 76 -26.23 -4.00 3.70
N ARG A 77 -26.58 -5.27 3.86
CA ARG A 77 -27.34 -5.99 2.85
C ARG A 77 -28.61 -5.18 2.62
N LEU A 78 -28.72 -4.58 1.43
CA LEU A 78 -29.90 -3.83 1.00
C LEU A 78 -31.14 -4.65 1.35
N PRO A 79 -32.08 -4.15 2.16
CA PRO A 79 -33.31 -4.89 2.44
C PRO A 79 -34.07 -5.04 1.12
N GLY A 80 -33.99 -6.22 0.51
CA GLY A 80 -34.54 -6.47 -0.83
C GLY A 80 -33.93 -7.63 -1.63
N PHE A 81 -32.89 -8.33 -1.15
CA PHE A 81 -32.43 -9.64 -1.68
C PHE A 81 -32.12 -10.65 -0.58
#